data_AF-A0A975LGT7-F1
#
_entry.id   AF-A0A975LGT7-F1
#
_cell.length_a   1.000
_cell.length_b   1.000
_cell.length_c   1.000
_cell.angle_alpha   90.00
_cell.angle_beta   90.00
_cell.angle_gamma   90.00
#
_symmetry.space_group_name_H-M   'P 1'
#
loop_
_entity.id
_entity.type
_entity.pdbx_description
1 polymer ?
#
loop_
_entity_poly.entity_id
_entity_poly.type
_entity_poly.pdbx_seq_one_letter_code
_entity_poly.pdbx_strand_id
1 'polypeptide(L)' 'MRYPSIDKLLKIVDSKYKLVLLSSKRAKSIEQGSPEQIEDLKCYKPVGIALEEILEDKLNIKY' A
#
# COMPACT_ATOMS: atom_id res chain seq x y z
N MET A 1 7.59 -16.56 2.05
CA MET A 1 8.10 -15.17 2.04
C MET A 1 6.92 -14.22 2.18
N ARG A 2 6.91 -13.30 3.15
CA ARG A 2 5.88 -12.25 3.24
C ARG A 2 6.28 -11.15 2.26
N TYR A 3 5.47 -10.95 1.24
CA TYR A 3 5.61 -9.88 0.28
C TYR A 3 4.46 -8.89 0.51
N PRO A 4 4.70 -7.57 0.37
CA PRO A 4 5.98 -6.90 0.14
C PRO A 4 6.93 -6.86 1.36
N SER A 5 8.22 -6.56 1.13
CA SER A 5 9.23 -6.46 2.20
C SER A 5 9.17 -5.12 2.91
N ILE A 6 9.18 -5.13 4.25
CA ILE A 6 9.03 -3.91 5.06
C ILE A 6 10.18 -2.91 4.88
N ASP A 7 11.42 -3.37 4.70
CA ASP A 7 12.56 -2.50 4.41
C ASP A 7 12.40 -1.71 3.12
N LYS A 8 11.76 -2.30 2.09
CA LYS A 8 11.49 -1.58 0.83
C LYS A 8 10.45 -0.50 1.04
N LEU A 9 9.40 -0.81 1.80
CA LEU A 9 8.35 0.15 2.14
C LEU A 9 8.89 1.31 2.97
N LEU A 10 9.80 1.05 3.92
CA LEU A 10 10.41 2.08 4.77
C LEU A 10 11.42 2.98 4.03
N LYS A 11 11.87 2.60 2.83
CA LYS A 11 12.64 3.50 1.95
C LYS A 11 11.77 4.55 1.28
N ILE A 12 10.48 4.26 1.10
CA ILE A 12 9.50 5.14 0.45
C ILE A 12 8.76 5.95 1.52
N VAL A 13 8.38 5.29 2.60
CA VAL A 13 7.70 5.88 3.74
C VAL A 13 8.67 5.93 4.93
N ASP A 14 9.07 7.14 5.25
CA ASP A 14 9.98 7.58 6.31
C ASP A 14 9.64 7.12 7.75
N SER A 15 8.44 6.57 7.99
CA SER A 15 8.01 6.13 9.33
C SER A 15 7.12 4.88 9.29
N LYS A 16 7.38 3.95 10.21
CA LYS A 16 6.54 2.76 10.44
C LYS A 16 5.09 3.12 10.76
N TYR A 17 4.88 4.17 11.56
CA TYR A 17 3.53 4.62 11.92
C TYR A 17 2.79 5.19 10.71
N LYS A 18 3.50 5.98 9.90
CA LYS A 18 2.98 6.55 8.65
C LYS A 18 2.63 5.43 7.66
N LEU A 19 3.47 4.40 7.55
CA LEU A 19 3.23 3.23 6.73
C LEU A 19 1.94 2.50 7.14
N VAL A 20 1.76 2.24 8.44
CA VAL A 20 0.55 1.57 8.97
C VAL A 20 -0.69 2.42 8.71
N LEU A 21 -0.61 3.74 8.93
CA LEU A 21 -1.73 4.65 8.72
C LEU A 21 -2.14 4.73 7.25
N LEU A 22 -1.17 4.90 6.34
CA LEU A 22 -1.39 4.96 4.89
C LEU A 22 -1.96 3.67 4.35
N SER A 23 -1.33 2.53 4.67
CA SER A 23 -1.79 1.22 4.22
C SER A 23 -3.21 0.92 4.72
N SER A 24 -3.52 1.28 5.96
CA SER A 24 -4.87 1.09 6.52
C SER A 24 -5.92 1.97 5.85
N LYS A 25 -5.61 3.27 5.63
CA LYS A 25 -6.52 4.18 4.92
C LYS A 25 -6.76 3.70 3.49
N ARG A 26 -5.70 3.32 2.76
CA ARG A 26 -5.80 2.89 1.37
C ARG A 26 -6.52 1.54 1.24
N ALA A 27 -6.20 0.57 2.11
CA ALA A 27 -6.91 -0.70 2.16
C ALA A 27 -8.42 -0.51 2.33
N LYS A 28 -8.84 0.42 3.20
CA LYS A 28 -10.25 0.74 3.39
C LYS A 28 -10.90 1.35 2.15
N SER A 29 -10.20 2.21 1.40
CA SER A 29 -10.69 2.74 0.13
C SER A 29 -10.88 1.63 -0.91
N ILE A 30 -9.95 0.67 -0.98
CA ILE A 30 -10.05 -0.49 -1.87
C ILE A 30 -11.23 -1.38 -1.46
N GLU A 31 -11.43 -1.64 -0.16
CA GLU A 31 -12.60 -2.38 0.34
C GLU A 31 -13.92 -1.68 0.03
N GLN A 32 -13.93 -0.35 -0.08
CA GLN A 32 -15.09 0.44 -0.49
C GLN A 32 -15.33 0.43 -2.01
N GLY A 33 -14.52 -0.30 -2.78
CA GLY A 33 -14.64 -0.41 -4.24
C GLY A 33 -13.85 0.64 -5.01
N SER A 34 -12.87 1.32 -4.38
CA SER A 34 -11.95 2.17 -5.14
C SER A 34 -11.09 1.32 -6.06
N PRO A 35 -10.85 1.75 -7.31
CA PRO A 35 -10.01 1.02 -8.23
C PRO A 35 -8.56 0.96 -7.72
N GLU A 36 -7.95 -0.18 -8.01
CA GLU A 36 -6.54 -0.49 -7.80
C GLU A 36 -5.71 0.38 -8.74
N GLN A 37 -4.60 0.95 -8.27
CA GLN A 37 -3.71 1.79 -9.10
C GLN A 37 -2.61 0.98 -9.80
N ILE A 38 -2.60 -0.34 -9.61
CA ILE A 38 -1.62 -1.27 -10.15
C ILE A 38 -2.36 -2.33 -10.95
N GLU A 39 -1.84 -2.66 -12.14
CA GLU A 39 -2.41 -3.70 -13.01
C GLU A 39 -1.86 -5.11 -12.68
N ASP A 40 -0.60 -5.21 -12.22
CA ASP A 40 0.06 -6.48 -11.85
C ASP A 40 0.09 -6.69 -10.32
N LEU A 41 -1.07 -7.01 -9.75
CA LEU A 41 -1.20 -7.23 -8.31
C LEU A 41 -0.73 -8.64 -7.93
N LYS A 42 0.21 -8.73 -6.99
CA LYS A 42 0.62 -10.02 -6.42
C LYS A 42 -0.22 -10.40 -5.20
N CYS A 43 -0.83 -9.42 -4.56
CA CYS A 43 -1.68 -9.59 -3.40
C CYS A 43 -3.15 -9.38 -3.76
N TYR A 44 -4.02 -10.27 -3.27
CA TYR A 44 -5.47 -10.15 -3.43
C TYR A 44 -6.17 -9.52 -2.22
N LYS A 45 -5.45 -9.38 -1.09
CA LYS A 45 -6.01 -8.76 0.11
C LYS A 45 -5.87 -7.24 0.03
N PRO A 46 -6.87 -6.44 0.45
CA PRO A 46 -6.83 -4.98 0.39
C PRO A 46 -5.58 -4.37 1.01
N VAL A 47 -5.13 -4.92 2.15
CA VAL A 47 -3.89 -4.49 2.81
C VAL A 47 -2.65 -4.80 1.98
N GLY A 48 -2.60 -5.96 1.32
CA GLY A 48 -1.47 -6.31 0.46
C GLY A 48 -1.41 -5.43 -0.78
N ILE A 49 -2.55 -5.17 -1.40
CA ILE A 49 -2.71 -4.25 -2.53
C ILE A 49 -2.24 -2.85 -2.15
N ALA A 50 -2.72 -2.34 -1.01
CA ALA A 50 -2.30 -1.05 -0.50
C ALA A 50 -0.77 -0.99 -0.31
N LEU A 51 -0.16 -2.03 0.25
CA LEU A 51 1.29 -2.10 0.43
C LEU A 51 2.05 -2.17 -0.91
N GLU A 52 1.52 -2.84 -1.92
CA GLU A 52 2.10 -2.82 -3.28
C GLU A 52 2.03 -1.43 -3.90
N GLU A 53 0.91 -0.72 -3.74
CA GLU A 53 0.74 0.67 -4.20
C GLU A 53 1.73 1.63 -3.52
N ILE A 54 2.00 1.41 -2.23
CA ILE A 54 3.06 2.14 -1.52
C ILE A 54 4.42 1.81 -2.13
N LEU A 55 4.66 0.54 -2.48
CA LEU A 55 5.94 0.07 -2.99
C LEU A 55 6.26 0.57 -4.41
N GLU A 56 5.24 0.74 -5.26
CA GLU A 56 5.36 1.36 -6.58
C GLU A 56 5.40 2.90 -6.54
N ASP A 57 5.33 3.52 -5.37
CA ASP A 57 5.26 4.98 -5.18
C ASP A 57 4.08 5.62 -5.94
N LYS A 58 3.02 4.83 -6.21
CA LYS A 58 1.81 5.27 -6.93
C LYS A 58 0.74 5.86 -6.02
N LEU A 59 1.02 5.96 -4.72
CA LEU A 59 0.10 6.58 -3.77
C LEU A 59 -0.02 8.09 -4.03
N ASN A 60 -1.03 8.47 -4.81
CA ASN A 60 -1.44 9.86 -4.97
C ASN A 60 -2.29 10.35 -3.78
N ILE A 61 -1.99 9.86 -2.56
CA ILE A 61 -2.66 10.27 -1.33
C ILE A 61 -1.91 11.50 -0.82
N LYS A 62 -2.42 12.69 -1.17
CA LYS A 62 -2.00 13.93 -0.51
C LYS A 62 -2.34 13.85 0.98
N TYR A 63 -1.32 14.06 1.82
CA TYR A 63 -1.44 14.13 3.28
C TYR A 63 -2.17 15.40 3.73
#